data_AF-A0A1H6IK19-F1
#
_entry.id   AF-A0A1H6IK19-F1
#
_cell.length_a   1.000
_cell.length_b   1.000
_cell.length_c   1.000
_cell.angle_alpha   90.00
_cell.angle_beta   90.00
_cell.angle_gamma   90.00
#
_symmetry.space_group_name_H-M   'P 1'
#
loop_
_entity.id
_entity.type
_entity.pdbx_description
1 polymer ?
#
loop_
_entity_poly.entity_id
_entity_poly.type
_entity_poly.pdbx_seq_one_letter_code
_entity_poly.pdbx_strand_id
1 'polypeptide(L)'
;MSASFHPSDALLAAYAAGAMDEPTALAVATHLAFCPRCRAEVTRLEALAGAHLESLPVCAMADDALARTLARLDRTPPVPCPPARGSALPGPIGAYCGGDPASLSWRPLSPGIDQAILIRSDRAQAKLIRMEAGIVSPRHRHAAAELNVVLQGAYRDESGHYRPGDFAVEAANRTYRPVADADTACLCLCVGDDPIRPTGLLGRLLSPFAG
;
A
#
# COMPACT_ATOMS: atom_id res chain seq x y z
N MET A 1 -6.85 15.61 -7.38
CA MET A 1 -5.39 15.72 -7.60
C MET A 1 -4.99 14.55 -8.49
N SER A 2 -4.16 14.73 -9.52
CA SER A 2 -3.63 13.61 -10.31
C SER A 2 -2.21 13.31 -9.86
N ALA A 3 -1.94 12.06 -9.50
CA ALA A 3 -0.58 11.58 -9.28
C ALA A 3 0.28 11.78 -10.55
N SER A 4 1.57 12.06 -10.35
CA SER A 4 2.59 12.15 -11.40
C SER A 4 3.38 10.85 -11.55
N PHE A 5 3.51 10.08 -10.47
CA PHE A 5 4.16 8.77 -10.46
C PHE A 5 3.13 7.66 -10.29
N HIS A 6 3.24 6.63 -11.14
CA HIS A 6 2.24 5.59 -11.29
C HIS A 6 2.87 4.20 -11.16
N PRO A 7 2.10 3.19 -10.72
CA PRO A 7 2.47 1.79 -10.90
C PRO A 7 2.71 1.48 -12.38
N SER A 8 3.58 0.51 -12.65
CA SER A 8 3.74 -0.02 -14.01
C SER A 8 2.49 -0.75 -14.47
N ASP A 9 2.31 -0.87 -15.79
CA ASP A 9 1.19 -1.65 -16.36
C ASP A 9 1.18 -3.11 -15.86
N ALA A 10 2.36 -3.68 -15.61
CA ALA A 10 2.51 -5.02 -15.04
C ALA A 10 1.93 -5.10 -13.61
N LEU A 11 2.14 -4.08 -12.77
CA LEU A 11 1.52 -4.02 -11.44
C LEU A 11 0.01 -3.84 -11.54
N LEU A 12 -0.47 -2.97 -12.45
CA LEU A 12 -1.91 -2.79 -12.63
C LEU A 12 -2.60 -4.08 -13.12
N ALA A 13 -1.97 -4.81 -14.03
CA ALA A 13 -2.46 -6.10 -14.52
C ALA A 13 -2.45 -7.18 -13.44
N ALA A 14 -1.37 -7.30 -12.66
CA ALA A 14 -1.31 -8.26 -11.56
C ALA A 14 -2.32 -7.94 -10.45
N TYR A 15 -2.64 -6.66 -10.22
CA TYR A 15 -3.71 -6.25 -9.32
C TYR A 15 -5.09 -6.66 -9.85
N ALA A 16 -5.40 -6.32 -11.11
CA ALA A 16 -6.67 -6.68 -11.76
C ALA A 16 -6.89 -8.20 -11.83
N ALA A 17 -5.82 -8.98 -11.96
CA ALA A 17 -5.87 -10.44 -11.96
C ALA A 17 -6.00 -11.06 -10.55
N GLY A 18 -5.92 -10.27 -9.47
CA GLY A 18 -5.93 -10.78 -8.10
C GLY A 18 -4.71 -11.64 -7.74
N ALA A 19 -3.57 -11.44 -8.42
CA ALA A 19 -2.38 -12.29 -8.31
C ALA A 19 -1.36 -11.81 -7.27
N MET A 20 -1.65 -10.70 -6.58
CA MET A 20 -0.80 -10.07 -5.57
C MET A 20 -1.10 -10.59 -4.17
N ASP A 21 -0.14 -10.49 -3.26
CA ASP A 21 -0.41 -10.60 -1.83
C ASP A 21 -1.07 -9.32 -1.29
N GLU A 22 -1.73 -9.44 -0.14
CA GLU A 22 -2.57 -8.37 0.42
C GLU A 22 -1.82 -7.04 0.66
N PRO A 23 -0.60 -7.01 1.25
CA PRO A 23 0.19 -5.79 1.37
C PRO A 23 0.42 -5.06 0.04
N THR A 24 0.82 -5.80 -1.01
CA THR A 24 1.09 -5.24 -2.33
C THR A 24 -0.18 -4.73 -2.99
N ALA A 25 -1.27 -5.50 -2.90
CA ALA A 25 -2.58 -5.10 -3.40
C ALA A 25 -3.08 -3.82 -2.70
N LEU A 26 -2.84 -3.68 -1.39
CA LEU A 26 -3.19 -2.48 -0.62
C LEU A 26 -2.47 -1.23 -1.14
N ALA A 27 -1.18 -1.31 -1.49
CA ALA A 27 -0.46 -0.17 -2.08
C ALA A 27 -1.10 0.29 -3.40
N VAL A 28 -1.34 -0.65 -4.33
CA VAL A 28 -1.97 -0.33 -5.62
C VAL A 28 -3.36 0.25 -5.40
N ALA A 29 -4.21 -0.41 -4.60
CA ALA A 29 -5.57 0.04 -4.34
C ALA A 29 -5.63 1.42 -3.66
N THR A 30 -4.67 1.72 -2.78
CA THR A 30 -4.53 3.04 -2.17
C THR A 30 -4.20 4.10 -3.23
N HIS A 31 -3.27 3.83 -4.14
CA HIS A 31 -2.99 4.74 -5.27
C HIS A 31 -4.21 4.94 -6.18
N LEU A 32 -4.96 3.88 -6.49
CA LEU A 32 -6.17 3.98 -7.32
C LEU A 32 -7.18 4.97 -6.73
N ALA A 33 -7.25 5.10 -5.39
CA ALA A 33 -8.11 6.07 -4.73
C ALA A 33 -7.76 7.53 -5.09
N PHE A 34 -6.48 7.83 -5.36
CA PHE A 34 -6.01 9.15 -5.78
C PHE A 34 -6.00 9.34 -7.30
N CYS A 35 -5.81 8.27 -8.09
CA CYS A 35 -5.48 8.37 -9.50
C CYS A 35 -6.59 7.85 -10.42
N PRO A 36 -7.42 8.72 -11.03
CA PRO A 36 -8.46 8.32 -11.99
C PRO A 36 -7.90 7.58 -13.21
N ARG A 37 -6.70 7.95 -13.68
CA ARG A 37 -6.04 7.31 -14.82
C ARG A 37 -5.77 5.82 -14.56
N CYS A 38 -5.09 5.51 -13.46
CA CYS A 38 -4.78 4.12 -13.12
C CYS A 38 -6.05 3.33 -12.77
N ARG A 39 -7.06 3.99 -12.19
CA ARG A 39 -8.37 3.37 -11.96
C ARG A 39 -9.05 2.95 -13.26
N ALA A 40 -9.08 3.84 -14.25
CA ALA A 40 -9.64 3.53 -15.56
C ALA A 40 -8.91 2.37 -16.25
N GLU A 41 -7.58 2.30 -16.11
CA GLU A 41 -6.78 1.20 -16.66
C GLU A 41 -7.07 -0.13 -15.98
N VAL A 42 -7.18 -0.17 -14.65
CA VAL A 42 -7.59 -1.38 -13.92
C VAL A 42 -9.00 -1.81 -14.34
N THR A 43 -9.96 -0.89 -14.42
CA THR A 43 -11.32 -1.20 -14.90
C THR A 43 -11.31 -1.78 -16.32
N ARG A 44 -10.43 -1.28 -17.21
CA ARG A 44 -10.26 -1.83 -18.56
C ARG A 44 -9.74 -3.26 -18.53
N LEU A 45 -8.74 -3.53 -17.70
CA LEU A 45 -8.15 -4.87 -17.52
C LEU A 45 -9.15 -5.85 -16.90
N GLU A 46 -9.92 -5.42 -15.90
CA GLU A 46 -11.00 -6.19 -15.29
C GLU A 46 -12.11 -6.51 -16.29
N ALA A 47 -12.48 -5.57 -17.17
CA ALA A 47 -13.47 -5.82 -18.22
C ALA A 47 -13.00 -6.91 -19.22
N LEU A 48 -11.71 -6.92 -19.59
CA LEU A 48 -11.12 -7.98 -20.42
C LEU A 48 -11.15 -9.33 -19.69
N ALA A 49 -10.80 -9.34 -18.40
CA ALA A 49 -10.87 -10.55 -17.58
C ALA A 49 -12.32 -11.06 -17.44
N GLY A 50 -13.29 -10.15 -17.30
CA GLY A 50 -14.72 -10.48 -17.29
C GLY A 50 -15.19 -11.12 -18.60
N ALA A 51 -14.80 -10.56 -19.75
CA ALA A 51 -15.10 -11.17 -21.05
C ALA A 51 -14.46 -12.56 -21.20
N HIS A 52 -13.24 -12.76 -20.67
CA HIS A 52 -12.63 -14.08 -20.65
C HIS A 52 -13.36 -15.05 -19.73
N LEU A 53 -13.77 -14.61 -18.54
CA LEU A 53 -14.57 -15.39 -17.60
C LEU A 53 -15.88 -15.89 -18.22
N GLU A 54 -16.57 -15.05 -19.00
CA GLU A 54 -17.78 -15.44 -19.74
C GLU A 54 -17.53 -16.53 -20.80
N SER A 55 -16.31 -16.62 -21.32
CA SER A 55 -15.93 -17.64 -22.30
C SER A 55 -15.51 -18.98 -21.69
N LEU A 56 -15.32 -19.05 -20.36
CA LEU A 56 -14.90 -20.27 -19.69
C LEU A 56 -16.01 -21.33 -19.68
N PRO A 57 -15.67 -22.63 -19.75
CA PRO A 57 -16.64 -23.69 -19.58
C PRO A 57 -17.38 -23.56 -18.25
N VAL A 58 -18.70 -23.70 -18.30
CA VAL A 58 -19.52 -23.74 -17.09
C VAL A 58 -19.16 -24.95 -16.24
N CYS A 59 -19.12 -24.77 -14.92
CA CYS A 59 -18.95 -25.85 -13.96
C CYS A 59 -20.26 -25.99 -13.17
N ALA A 60 -20.81 -27.21 -13.15
CA ALA A 60 -22.04 -27.47 -12.40
C ALA A 60 -21.79 -27.25 -10.90
N MET A 61 -22.67 -26.45 -10.28
CA MET A 61 -22.75 -26.34 -8.83
C MET A 61 -23.73 -27.40 -8.28
N ALA A 62 -23.75 -27.58 -6.96
CA ALA A 62 -24.78 -28.41 -6.32
C ALA A 62 -26.20 -27.89 -6.63
N ASP A 63 -27.17 -28.78 -6.83
CA ASP A 63 -28.54 -28.45 -7.26
C ASP A 63 -29.25 -27.42 -6.35
N ASP A 64 -28.91 -27.41 -5.06
CA ASP A 64 -29.47 -26.52 -4.05
C ASP A 64 -28.64 -25.24 -3.83
N ALA A 65 -27.56 -25.01 -4.59
CA ALA A 65 -26.65 -23.87 -4.39
C ALA A 65 -27.33 -22.50 -4.52
N LEU A 66 -28.24 -22.35 -5.50
CA LEU A 66 -29.02 -21.13 -5.66
C LEU A 66 -29.95 -20.92 -4.46
N ALA A 67 -30.71 -21.95 -4.06
CA ALA A 67 -31.64 -21.87 -2.94
C ALA A 67 -30.93 -21.52 -1.63
N ARG A 68 -29.77 -22.17 -1.34
CA ARG A 68 -28.96 -21.85 -0.16
C ARG A 68 -28.43 -20.42 -0.16
N THR A 69 -28.11 -19.86 -1.34
CA THR A 69 -27.62 -18.48 -1.46
C THR A 69 -28.74 -17.47 -1.27
N LEU A 70 -29.90 -17.69 -1.90
CA LEU A 70 -31.07 -16.83 -1.75
C LEU A 70 -31.59 -16.80 -0.30
N ALA A 71 -31.62 -17.94 0.38
CA ALA A 71 -32.01 -18.02 1.79
C ALA A 71 -31.08 -17.24 2.76
N ARG A 72 -29.89 -16.81 2.30
CA ARG A 72 -29.01 -15.92 3.06
C ARG A 72 -29.34 -14.44 2.89
N LEU A 73 -30.04 -14.05 1.81
CA LEU A 73 -30.42 -12.66 1.57
C LEU A 73 -31.52 -12.18 2.54
N ASP A 74 -32.40 -13.09 2.95
CA ASP A 74 -33.46 -12.81 3.93
C ASP A 74 -32.94 -12.68 5.37
N ARG A 75 -31.68 -13.09 5.60
CA ARG A 75 -31.01 -12.88 6.89
C ARG A 75 -30.52 -11.45 6.91
N THR A 76 -30.84 -10.71 7.97
CA THR A 76 -30.14 -9.45 8.24
C THR A 76 -28.66 -9.79 8.41
N PRO A 77 -27.76 -9.36 7.50
CA PRO A 77 -26.35 -9.56 7.74
C PRO A 77 -25.98 -8.85 9.04
N PRO A 78 -24.98 -9.34 9.81
CA PRO A 78 -24.36 -8.48 10.81
C PRO A 78 -24.01 -7.17 10.09
N VAL A 79 -24.40 -6.03 10.69
CA VAL A 79 -24.20 -4.70 10.11
C VAL A 79 -22.80 -4.69 9.49
N PRO A 80 -22.66 -4.48 8.16
CA PRO A 80 -21.34 -4.38 7.56
C PRO A 80 -20.57 -3.38 8.41
N CYS A 81 -19.33 -3.70 8.80
CA CYS A 81 -18.45 -2.69 9.37
C CYS A 81 -18.53 -1.50 8.41
N PRO A 82 -19.15 -0.36 8.78
CA PRO A 82 -19.38 0.71 7.84
C PRO A 82 -18.01 1.03 7.23
N PRO A 83 -17.87 1.14 5.89
CA PRO A 83 -16.60 1.59 5.32
C PRO A 83 -16.28 2.87 6.05
N ALA A 84 -15.20 2.92 6.84
CA ALA A 84 -15.01 3.88 7.91
C ALA A 84 -15.40 5.29 7.43
N ARG A 85 -16.67 5.68 7.67
CA ARG A 85 -17.21 6.94 7.16
C ARG A 85 -16.60 7.96 8.10
N GLY A 86 -15.55 8.62 7.62
CA GLY A 86 -14.74 9.51 8.44
C GLY A 86 -13.26 9.12 8.53
N SER A 87 -12.77 8.14 7.74
CA SER A 87 -11.31 8.00 7.65
C SER A 87 -10.67 9.23 7.02
N ALA A 88 -9.67 9.79 7.70
CA ALA A 88 -8.86 10.88 7.17
C ALA A 88 -8.01 10.45 5.96
N LEU A 89 -7.92 9.15 5.68
CA LEU A 89 -7.14 8.59 4.58
C LEU A 89 -8.03 8.05 3.45
N PRO A 90 -7.60 8.20 2.20
CA PRO A 90 -8.38 7.79 1.04
C PRO A 90 -8.25 6.31 0.73
N GLY A 91 -9.30 5.76 0.10
CA GLY A 91 -9.29 4.39 -0.38
C GLY A 91 -9.35 3.33 0.73
N PRO A 92 -8.88 2.11 0.46
CA PRO A 92 -9.01 0.99 1.41
C PRO A 92 -8.15 1.15 2.65
N ILE A 93 -7.09 1.97 2.63
CA ILE A 93 -6.13 2.08 3.73
C ILE A 93 -6.76 2.54 5.05
N GLY A 94 -7.85 3.32 4.98
CA GLY A 94 -8.57 3.76 6.17
C GLY A 94 -9.10 2.60 7.02
N ALA A 95 -9.53 1.50 6.37
CA ALA A 95 -10.00 0.30 7.06
C ALA A 95 -8.87 -0.40 7.83
N TYR A 96 -7.66 -0.42 7.25
CA TYR A 96 -6.46 -0.96 7.90
C TYR A 96 -5.93 -0.07 9.04
N CYS A 97 -6.35 1.20 9.08
CA CYS A 97 -6.00 2.13 10.14
C CYS A 97 -7.03 2.19 11.29
N GLY A 98 -8.09 1.37 11.25
CA GLY A 98 -9.21 1.49 12.20
C GLY A 98 -9.97 2.81 12.08
N GLY A 99 -9.91 3.48 10.93
CA GLY A 99 -10.52 4.79 10.67
C GLY A 99 -9.52 5.94 10.75
N ASP A 100 -8.82 6.11 11.87
CA ASP A 100 -7.89 7.23 12.11
C ASP A 100 -6.43 6.75 12.29
N PRO A 101 -5.48 7.21 11.44
CA PRO A 101 -4.06 6.90 11.60
C PRO A 101 -3.47 7.28 12.96
N ALA A 102 -4.03 8.29 13.64
CA ALA A 102 -3.58 8.68 14.97
C ALA A 102 -3.83 7.59 16.02
N SER A 103 -4.77 6.68 15.78
CA SER A 103 -5.10 5.57 16.69
C SER A 103 -4.14 4.37 16.59
N LEU A 104 -3.24 4.37 15.60
CA LEU A 104 -2.30 3.29 15.38
C LEU A 104 -1.21 3.21 16.47
N SER A 105 -0.66 2.01 16.65
CA SER A 105 0.49 1.78 17.54
C SER A 105 1.80 2.23 16.89
N TRP A 106 2.03 3.55 16.89
CA TRP A 106 3.26 4.16 16.37
C TRP A 106 4.48 3.77 17.22
N ARG A 107 5.57 3.42 16.55
CA ARG A 107 6.86 3.11 17.16
C ARG A 107 7.96 3.92 16.48
N PRO A 108 8.91 4.50 17.23
CA PRO A 108 10.03 5.20 16.64
C PRO A 108 10.89 4.20 15.85
N LEU A 109 11.25 4.57 14.62
CA LEU A 109 12.19 3.83 13.77
C LEU A 109 13.58 4.48 13.81
N SER A 110 13.63 5.81 13.75
CA SER A 110 14.84 6.63 13.92
C SER A 110 14.43 8.05 14.35
N PRO A 111 15.37 8.94 14.75
CA PRO A 111 15.01 10.31 15.15
C PRO A 111 14.18 11.03 14.08
N GLY A 112 12.96 11.45 14.44
CA GLY A 112 12.02 12.13 13.54
C GLY A 112 11.31 11.22 12.53
N ILE A 113 11.43 9.90 12.66
CA ILE A 113 10.75 8.91 11.81
C ILE A 113 10.07 7.85 12.68
N ASP A 114 8.74 7.77 12.56
CA ASP A 114 7.93 6.75 13.21
C ASP A 114 7.36 5.76 12.19
N GLN A 115 7.06 4.55 12.66
CA GLN A 115 6.39 3.53 11.87
C GLN A 115 5.18 2.94 12.60
N ALA A 116 4.19 2.52 11.84
CA ALA A 116 3.06 1.73 12.33
C ALA A 116 2.77 0.59 11.35
N ILE A 117 2.85 -0.65 11.83
CA ILE A 117 2.61 -1.82 10.99
C ILE A 117 1.11 -2.04 10.85
N LEU A 118 0.63 -2.18 9.60
CA LEU A 118 -0.78 -2.39 9.30
C LEU A 118 -1.08 -3.89 9.17
N ILE A 119 -0.39 -4.55 8.23
CA ILE A 119 -0.60 -5.97 7.90
C ILE A 119 0.69 -6.62 7.45
N ARG A 120 0.73 -7.95 7.56
CA ARG A 120 1.85 -8.80 7.14
C ARG A 120 1.32 -9.98 6.34
N SER A 121 2.01 -10.32 5.26
CA SER A 121 1.89 -11.61 4.57
C SER A 121 3.18 -12.41 4.76
N ASP A 122 3.25 -13.63 4.21
CA ASP A 122 4.49 -14.40 4.18
C ASP A 122 5.56 -13.78 3.28
N ARG A 123 5.17 -12.87 2.38
CA ARG A 123 6.04 -12.28 1.35
C ARG A 123 6.40 -10.84 1.63
N ALA A 124 5.50 -10.03 2.21
CA ALA A 124 5.71 -8.60 2.40
C ALA A 124 5.01 -8.08 3.66
N GLN A 125 5.36 -6.86 4.06
CA GLN A 125 4.68 -6.12 5.12
C GLN A 125 4.24 -4.76 4.59
N ALA A 126 3.01 -4.35 4.95
CA ALA A 126 2.54 -2.98 4.78
C ALA A 126 2.65 -2.22 6.11
N LYS A 127 3.28 -1.05 6.06
CA LYS A 127 3.43 -0.15 7.21
C LYS A 127 3.22 1.29 6.79
N LEU A 128 2.75 2.12 7.72
CA LEU A 128 2.85 3.56 7.59
C LEU A 128 4.21 4.03 8.11
N ILE A 129 4.83 4.94 7.37
CA ILE A 129 6.00 5.69 7.80
C ILE A 129 5.61 7.15 7.88
N ARG A 130 5.87 7.76 9.04
CA ARG A 130 5.71 9.19 9.27
C ARG A 130 7.10 9.80 9.45
N MET A 131 7.45 10.72 8.55
CA MET A 131 8.66 11.54 8.65
C MET A 131 8.26 12.96 9.05
N GLU A 132 8.85 13.50 10.11
CA GLU A 132 8.64 14.91 10.46
C GLU A 132 9.19 15.83 9.35
N ALA A 133 8.70 17.07 9.32
CA ALA A 133 9.06 18.03 8.28
C ALA A 133 10.58 18.28 8.27
N GLY A 134 11.19 18.26 7.08
CA GLY A 134 12.63 18.45 6.88
C GLY A 134 13.53 17.31 7.36
N ILE A 135 12.98 16.22 7.92
CA ILE A 135 13.78 15.07 8.33
C ILE A 135 14.37 14.38 7.11
N VAL A 136 15.62 13.97 7.27
CA VAL A 136 16.31 13.14 6.29
C VAL A 136 16.45 11.73 6.81
N SER A 137 15.88 10.77 6.10
CA SER A 137 16.04 9.37 6.44
C SER A 137 17.51 8.95 6.34
N PRO A 138 17.98 8.07 7.24
CA PRO A 138 19.26 7.41 7.07
C PRO A 138 19.37 6.74 5.70
N ARG A 139 20.57 6.76 5.10
CA ARG A 139 20.84 6.01 3.87
C ARG A 139 20.66 4.52 4.14
N HIS A 140 19.84 3.88 3.33
CA HIS A 140 19.56 2.46 3.43
C HIS A 140 19.29 1.85 2.06
N ARG A 141 19.24 0.51 2.04
CA ARG A 141 18.81 -0.29 0.89
C ARG A 141 17.95 -1.45 1.38
N HIS A 142 17.09 -1.93 0.49
CA HIS A 142 16.26 -3.11 0.70
C HIS A 142 16.77 -4.30 -0.09
N ALA A 143 16.54 -5.51 0.39
CA ALA A 143 16.93 -6.73 -0.33
C ALA A 143 15.99 -7.01 -1.51
N ALA A 144 14.70 -6.68 -1.35
CA ALA A 144 13.68 -6.72 -2.37
C ALA A 144 13.24 -5.30 -2.77
N ALA A 145 12.33 -5.21 -3.74
CA ALA A 145 11.74 -3.93 -4.10
C ALA A 145 10.82 -3.43 -2.98
N GLU A 146 10.77 -2.11 -2.79
CA GLU A 146 9.84 -1.46 -1.87
C GLU A 146 8.89 -0.55 -2.68
N LEU A 147 7.60 -0.61 -2.35
CA LEU A 147 6.55 0.22 -2.92
C LEU A 147 6.18 1.31 -1.92
N ASN A 148 6.09 2.54 -2.40
CA ASN A 148 5.76 3.69 -1.57
C ASN A 148 4.58 4.45 -2.17
N VAL A 149 3.57 4.76 -1.35
CA VAL A 149 2.45 5.63 -1.72
C VAL A 149 2.37 6.79 -0.75
N VAL A 150 2.55 8.01 -1.24
CA VAL A 150 2.46 9.20 -0.39
C VAL A 150 0.98 9.49 -0.10
N LEU A 151 0.64 9.65 1.18
CA LEU A 151 -0.72 9.91 1.64
C LEU A 151 -0.92 11.38 2.01
N GLN A 152 0.09 11.97 2.66
CA GLN A 152 0.10 13.37 3.09
C GLN A 152 1.52 13.93 3.05
N GLY A 153 1.64 15.25 2.92
CA GLY A 153 2.94 15.90 2.76
C GLY A 153 3.63 15.49 1.47
N ALA A 154 4.96 15.46 1.48
CA ALA A 154 5.76 15.06 0.33
C ALA A 154 7.19 14.72 0.76
N TYR A 155 7.89 13.94 -0.07
CA TYR A 155 9.32 13.69 0.10
C TYR A 155 10.06 13.71 -1.23
N ARG A 156 11.37 13.95 -1.17
CA ARG A 156 12.28 13.95 -2.33
C ARG A 156 13.37 12.92 -2.14
N ASP A 157 13.76 12.28 -3.24
CA ASP A 157 14.96 11.46 -3.31
C ASP A 157 15.72 11.79 -4.62
N GLU A 158 16.70 10.97 -4.98
CA GLU A 158 17.47 11.14 -6.21
C GLU A 158 16.65 10.90 -7.49
N SER A 159 15.48 10.26 -7.39
CA SER A 159 14.61 9.91 -8.51
C SER A 159 13.52 10.96 -8.76
N GLY A 160 13.08 11.68 -7.73
CA GLY A 160 12.04 12.70 -7.91
C GLY A 160 11.50 13.33 -6.64
N HIS A 161 10.36 14.01 -6.80
CA HIS A 161 9.60 14.64 -5.72
C HIS A 161 8.20 14.06 -5.69
N TYR A 162 7.90 13.28 -4.66
CA TYR A 162 6.66 12.53 -4.52
C TYR A 162 5.68 13.26 -3.60
N ARG A 163 4.46 13.44 -4.07
CA ARG A 163 3.34 14.15 -3.45
C ARG A 163 2.14 13.22 -3.23
N PRO A 164 1.08 13.64 -2.52
CA PRO A 164 -0.03 12.76 -2.20
C PRO A 164 -0.63 12.09 -3.43
N GLY A 165 -0.71 10.77 -3.38
CA GLY A 165 -1.14 9.90 -4.45
C GLY A 165 -0.03 9.35 -5.34
N ASP A 166 1.19 9.89 -5.29
CA ASP A 166 2.31 9.35 -6.09
C ASP A 166 2.71 7.96 -5.61
N PHE A 167 3.01 7.08 -6.58
CA PHE A 167 3.44 5.71 -6.36
C PHE A 167 4.90 5.55 -6.80
N ALA A 168 5.81 5.35 -5.85
CA ALA A 168 7.22 5.10 -6.11
C ALA A 168 7.55 3.61 -5.99
N VAL A 169 8.44 3.14 -6.85
CA VAL A 169 8.99 1.78 -6.81
C VAL A 169 10.49 1.89 -6.58
N GLU A 170 10.92 1.52 -5.39
CA GLU A 170 12.32 1.46 -5.03
C GLU A 170 12.88 0.09 -5.39
N ALA A 171 13.81 0.05 -6.34
CA ALA A 171 14.40 -1.20 -6.82
C ALA A 171 15.23 -1.89 -5.72
N ALA A 172 15.24 -3.23 -5.77
CA ALA A 172 16.07 -4.05 -4.89
C ALA A 172 17.54 -3.62 -4.93
N ASN A 173 18.17 -3.59 -3.76
CA ASN A 173 19.57 -3.21 -3.53
C ASN A 173 19.95 -1.77 -3.92
N ARG A 174 19.00 -0.93 -4.34
CA ARG A 174 19.25 0.51 -4.52
C ARG A 174 19.47 1.16 -3.16
N THR A 175 20.50 2.00 -3.07
CA THR A 175 20.69 2.87 -1.90
C THR A 175 20.03 4.20 -2.17
N TYR A 176 19.22 4.68 -1.23
CA TYR A 176 18.49 5.94 -1.37
C TYR A 176 18.40 6.69 -0.04
N ARG A 177 18.06 7.98 -0.11
CA ARG A 177 18.02 8.88 1.04
C ARG A 177 16.84 9.85 0.94
N PRO A 178 15.62 9.44 1.31
CA PRO A 178 14.46 10.30 1.22
C PRO A 178 14.56 11.46 2.22
N VAL A 179 14.10 12.62 1.78
CA VAL A 179 14.03 13.87 2.55
C VAL A 179 12.58 14.34 2.54
N ALA A 180 11.95 14.46 3.72
CA ALA A 180 10.63 15.07 3.81
C ALA A 180 10.72 16.56 3.49
N ASP A 181 9.71 17.12 2.82
CA ASP A 181 9.63 18.56 2.59
C ASP A 181 9.60 19.33 3.93
N ALA A 182 10.08 20.58 3.92
CA ALA A 182 10.30 21.37 5.14
C ALA A 182 9.01 21.89 5.80
N ASP A 183 7.91 21.96 5.05
CA ASP A 183 6.69 22.65 5.51
C ASP A 183 5.72 21.72 6.24
N THR A 184 5.74 20.43 5.94
CA THR A 184 4.77 19.46 6.47
C THR A 184 5.38 18.09 6.65
N ALA A 185 4.97 17.38 7.70
CA ALA A 185 5.30 15.97 7.87
C ALA A 185 4.80 15.14 6.66
N CYS A 186 5.60 14.14 6.28
CA CYS A 186 5.27 13.22 5.20
C CYS A 186 4.75 11.91 5.77
N LEU A 187 3.58 11.48 5.33
CA LEU A 187 2.98 10.20 5.67
C LEU A 187 2.94 9.32 4.43
N CYS A 188 3.60 8.17 4.48
CA CYS A 188 3.69 7.21 3.37
C CYS A 188 3.18 5.83 3.79
N LEU A 189 2.47 5.15 2.89
CA LEU A 189 2.31 3.71 2.94
C LEU A 189 3.53 3.08 2.27
N CYS A 190 4.28 2.26 3.00
CA CYS A 190 5.45 1.55 2.54
C CYS A 190 5.15 0.04 2.55
N VAL A 191 5.42 -0.64 1.44
CA VAL A 191 5.24 -2.08 1.29
C VAL A 191 6.51 -2.71 0.77
N GLY A 192 7.04 -3.68 1.50
CA GLY A 192 8.24 -4.40 1.12
C GLY A 192 8.66 -5.39 2.20
N ASP A 193 9.87 -5.92 2.03
CA ASP A 193 10.43 -6.94 2.91
C ASP A 193 11.26 -6.27 4.02
N ASP A 194 11.05 -6.67 5.27
CA ASP A 194 12.03 -6.43 6.34
C ASP A 194 13.01 -7.62 6.43
N PRO A 195 14.32 -7.40 6.68
CA PRO A 195 14.90 -6.18 7.26
C PRO A 195 15.66 -5.26 6.28
N ILE A 196 15.55 -3.96 6.53
CA ILE A 196 16.36 -2.90 5.94
C ILE A 196 17.86 -3.11 6.23
N ARG A 197 18.74 -2.85 5.25
CA ARG A 197 20.21 -2.92 5.45
C ARG A 197 20.83 -1.51 5.49
N PRO A 198 21.28 -1.01 6.66
CA PRO A 198 21.97 0.27 6.75
C PRO A 198 23.30 0.26 6.00
N THR A 199 23.64 1.36 5.32
CA THR A 199 24.85 1.44 4.47
C THR A 199 26.00 2.23 5.09
N GLY A 200 25.77 2.97 6.18
CA GLY A 200 26.78 3.81 6.85
C GLY A 200 27.55 3.12 7.99
N LEU A 201 28.73 3.65 8.34
CA LEU A 201 29.59 3.16 9.43
C LEU A 201 28.84 3.09 10.78
N LEU A 202 28.07 4.13 11.12
CA LEU A 202 27.20 4.16 12.30
C LEU A 202 25.99 3.20 12.19
N GLY A 203 25.46 2.99 10.98
CA GLY A 203 24.34 2.08 10.74
C GLY A 203 24.69 0.60 10.88
N ARG A 204 25.93 0.22 10.53
CA ARG A 204 26.46 -1.15 10.71
C ARG A 204 26.71 -1.48 12.19
N LEU A 205 27.02 -0.50 13.02
CA LEU A 205 27.26 -0.67 14.47
C LEU A 205 25.96 -0.93 15.26
N LEU A 206 24.82 -0.48 14.76
CA LEU A 206 23.49 -0.69 15.38
C LEU A 206 22.77 -1.96 14.88
N SER A 207 23.44 -2.78 14.05
CA SER A 207 22.87 -3.98 13.45
C SER A 207 22.79 -5.26 14.32
N PRO A 208 22.91 -5.28 15.68
CA PRO A 208 22.55 -6.47 16.46
C PRO A 208 21.31 -6.36 17.37
N PHE A 209 20.42 -5.35 17.22
CA PHE A 209 19.22 -5.25 18.08
C PHE A 209 17.86 -5.18 17.35
N ALA A 210 17.82 -5.47 16.05
CA ALA A 210 16.56 -5.67 15.32
C ALA A 210 16.27 -7.18 15.23
N GLY A 211 15.76 -7.74 16.32
CA GLY A 211 15.09 -9.05 16.39
C GLY A 211 13.59 -8.86 16.59
#